data_AF-A0AAW3TXY3-F1
#
_entry.id   AF-A0AAW3TXY3-F1
#
_cell.length_a   1.000
_cell.length_b   1.000
_cell.length_c   1.000
_cell.angle_alpha   90.00
_cell.angle_beta   90.00
_cell.angle_gamma   90.00
#
_symmetry.space_group_name_H-M   'P 1'
#
loop_
_entity.id
_entity.type
_entity.pdbx_description
1 polymer ?
#
loop_
_entity_poly.entity_id
_entity_poly.type
_entity_poly.pdbx_seq_one_letter_code
_entity_poly.pdbx_strand_id
1 'polypeptide(L)' 'MLPELEQLATDIADLSKACAELQGMEAAMLIEQMVRHLRSALEELAERQGMLVGDMPWWTAWHQGDVP' A
#
# COMPACT_ATOMS: atom_id res chain seq x y z
N MET A 1 0.80 -15.08 6.39
CA MET A 1 1.45 -13.79 6.69
C MET A 1 1.93 -13.04 5.44
N LEU A 2 2.76 -13.63 4.56
CA LEU A 2 3.27 -12.94 3.37
C LEU A 2 2.20 -12.70 2.27
N PRO A 3 1.35 -13.67 1.91
CA PRO A 3 0.28 -13.45 0.93
C PRO A 3 -0.72 -12.36 1.35
N GLU A 4 -0.97 -12.23 2.65
CA GLU A 4 -1.87 -11.23 3.22
C GLU A 4 -1.24 -9.83 3.20
N LEU A 5 0.08 -9.73 3.31
CA LEU A 5 0.81 -8.46 3.14
C LEU A 5 0.86 -8.04 1.66
N GLU A 6 1.07 -9.00 0.75
CA GLU A 6 1.02 -8.76 -0.70
C GLU A 6 -0.39 -8.31 -1.12
N GLN A 7 -1.45 -8.97 -0.62
CA GLN A 7 -2.82 -8.56 -0.86
C GLN A 7 -3.11 -7.16 -0.30
N LEU A 8 -2.66 -6.85 0.92
CA LEU A 8 -2.80 -5.51 1.50
C LEU A 8 -2.10 -4.45 0.64
N ALA A 9 -0.94 -4.77 0.06
CA ALA A 9 -0.20 -3.89 -0.82
C ALA A 9 -1.00 -3.58 -2.11
N THR A 10 -1.65 -4.59 -2.70
CA THR A 10 -2.58 -4.44 -3.84
C THR A 10 -3.81 -3.61 -3.46
N ASP A 11 -4.45 -3.90 -2.34
CA ASP A 11 -5.64 -3.18 -1.89
C ASP A 11 -5.34 -1.68 -1.68
N ILE A 12 -4.16 -1.34 -1.16
CA ILE A 12 -3.69 0.05 -1.03
C ILE A 12 -3.51 0.71 -2.40
N ALA A 13 -2.98 0.00 -3.39
CA ALA A 13 -2.79 0.53 -4.74
C ALA A 13 -4.15 0.81 -5.42
N ASP A 14 -5.11 -0.10 -5.27
CA ASP A 14 -6.46 0.06 -5.81
C ASP A 14 -7.23 1.20 -5.13
N LEU A 15 -7.14 1.32 -3.81
CA LEU A 15 -7.69 2.46 -3.08
C LEU A 15 -7.06 3.80 -3.52
N SER A 16 -5.76 3.80 -3.81
CA SER A 16 -5.07 4.98 -4.32
C SER A 16 -5.59 5.39 -5.70
N LYS A 17 -5.83 4.43 -6.61
CA LYS A 17 -6.42 4.68 -7.93
C LYS A 17 -7.85 5.20 -7.80
N ALA A 18 -8.69 4.52 -7.00
CA ALA A 18 -10.06 4.96 -6.75
C ALA A 18 -10.11 6.38 -6.14
N CYS A 19 -9.17 6.70 -5.25
CA CYS A 19 -9.03 8.05 -4.69
C CYS A 19 -8.69 9.09 -5.76
N ALA A 20 -7.82 8.76 -6.71
CA ALA A 20 -7.46 9.63 -7.82
C ALA A 20 -8.63 9.87 -8.78
N GLU A 21 -9.49 8.87 -8.99
CA GLU A 21 -10.71 9.00 -9.80
C GLU A 21 -11.79 9.86 -9.12
N LEU A 22 -11.84 9.87 -7.78
CA LEU A 22 -12.78 10.66 -6.97
C LEU A 22 -12.32 12.11 -6.70
N GLN A 23 -11.26 12.57 -7.36
CA GLN A 23 -10.67 13.90 -7.13
C GLN A 23 -11.72 15.02 -7.08
N GLY A 24 -11.67 15.82 -6.00
CA GLY A 24 -12.58 16.95 -5.77
C GLY A 24 -13.76 16.66 -4.84
N MET A 25 -13.92 15.42 -4.37
CA MET A 25 -14.90 15.05 -3.33
C MET A 25 -14.26 15.00 -1.94
N GLU A 26 -14.99 15.40 -0.91
CA GLU A 26 -14.56 15.27 0.50
C GLU A 26 -14.22 13.82 0.87
N ALA A 27 -14.92 12.86 0.26
CA ALA A 27 -14.63 11.43 0.38
C ALA A 27 -13.21 11.07 -0.10
N ALA A 28 -12.66 11.76 -1.10
CA ALA A 28 -11.30 11.52 -1.59
C ALA A 28 -10.26 11.90 -0.53
N MET A 29 -10.48 12.98 0.24
CA MET A 29 -9.55 13.36 1.33
C MET A 29 -9.47 12.29 2.43
N LEU A 30 -10.62 11.71 2.80
CA LEU A 30 -10.67 10.64 3.79
C LEU A 30 -9.99 9.37 3.28
N ILE A 31 -10.25 8.99 2.03
CA ILE A 31 -9.61 7.83 1.40
C ILE A 31 -8.10 8.04 1.29
N GLU A 32 -7.63 9.23 0.91
CA GLU A 32 -6.21 9.56 0.84
C GLU A 32 -5.52 9.46 2.21
N GLN A 33 -6.21 9.87 3.29
CA GLN A 33 -5.70 9.73 4.64
C GLN A 33 -5.63 8.27 5.09
N MET A 34 -6.63 7.46 4.76
CA MET A 34 -6.63 6.02 5.03
C MET A 34 -5.50 5.31 4.26
N VAL A 35 -5.34 5.62 2.97
CA VAL A 35 -4.26 5.09 2.12
C VAL A 35 -2.89 5.38 2.74
N ARG A 36 -2.66 6.62 3.19
CA ARG A 36 -1.41 7.00 3.86
C ARG A 36 -1.16 6.21 5.14
N HIS A 37 -2.18 6.01 5.97
CA HIS A 37 -2.05 5.21 7.18
C HIS A 37 -1.74 3.74 6.89
N LEU A 38 -2.41 3.14 5.91
CA LEU A 38 -2.18 1.76 5.53
C LEU A 38 -0.78 1.55 4.93
N ARG A 39 -0.29 2.51 4.13
CA ARG A 39 1.10 2.53 3.65
C ARG A 39 2.11 2.52 4.79
N SER A 40 1.95 3.45 5.75
CA SER A 40 2.84 3.54 6.92
C SER A 40 2.84 2.24 7.73
N ALA A 41 1.66 1.66 7.98
CA ALA A 41 1.55 0.40 8.72
C ALA A 41 2.22 -0.77 7.98
N LEU A 42 2.11 -0.81 6.65
CA LEU A 42 2.75 -1.84 5.83
C LEU A 42 4.29 -1.69 5.85
N GLU A 43 4.79 -0.46 5.76
CA GLU A 43 6.23 -0.14 5.90
C GLU A 43 6.76 -0.48 7.30
N GLU A 44 6.02 -0.17 8.36
CA GLU A 44 6.39 -0.56 9.73
C GLU A 44 6.43 -2.09 9.93
N LEU A 45 5.49 -2.81 9.30
CA LEU A 45 5.47 -4.27 9.30
C LEU A 45 6.66 -4.83 8.51
N ALA A 46 7.00 -4.22 7.38
CA ALA A 46 8.16 -4.57 6.57
C ALA A 46 9.49 -4.47 7.34
N GLU A 47 9.64 -3.43 8.16
CA GLU A 47 10.85 -3.17 8.95
C GLU A 47 11.00 -4.07 10.18
N ARG A 48 9.93 -4.77 10.61
CA ARG A 48 10.01 -5.73 11.71
C ARG A 48 10.87 -6.93 11.31
N GLN A 49 11.93 -7.18 12.08
CA GLN A 49 12.87 -8.27 11.85
C GLN A 49 12.16 -9.59 11.52
N GLY A 50 12.42 -10.12 10.31
CA GLY A 50 11.90 -11.40 9.84
C GLY A 50 10.60 -11.35 9.03
N MET A 51 9.98 -10.18 8.79
CA MET A 51 8.78 -10.08 7.94
C MET A 51 9.11 -9.95 6.45
N LEU A 52 10.00 -9.03 6.07
CA LEU A 52 10.44 -8.87 4.68
C LEU A 52 11.96 -9.06 4.62
N VAL A 53 12.37 -10.31 4.42
CA VAL A 53 13.78 -10.64 4.20
C VAL A 53 14.12 -10.30 2.73
N GLY A 54 14.91 -9.23 2.56
CA GLY A 54 15.66 -8.77 1.37
C GLY A 54 15.23 -9.27 -0.01
N ASP A 55 14.51 -8.43 -0.77
CA ASP A 55 14.23 -8.58 -2.22
C ASP A 55 12.97 -9.37 -2.60
N MET A 56 11.88 -9.24 -1.84
CA MET A 56 10.57 -9.66 -2.35
C MET A 56 10.22 -8.84 -3.61
N PRO A 57 10.06 -9.46 -4.80
CA PRO A 57 9.89 -8.70 -6.04
C PRO A 57 8.64 -7.81 -6.03
N TRP A 58 7.56 -8.26 -5.40
CA TRP A 58 6.33 -7.48 -5.23
C TRP A 58 6.54 -6.26 -4.32
N TRP A 59 7.38 -6.38 -3.28
CA TRP A 59 7.68 -5.29 -2.35
C TRP A 59 8.50 -4.19 -3.03
N THR A 60 9.51 -4.60 -3.80
CA THR A 60 10.33 -3.69 -4.60
C THR A 60 9.50 -2.99 -5.67
N ALA A 61 8.62 -3.73 -6.38
CA ALA A 61 7.70 -3.15 -7.35
C ALA A 61 6.72 -2.15 -6.69
N TRP A 62 6.23 -2.46 -5.49
CA TRP A 62 5.32 -1.58 -4.74
C TRP A 62 5.95 -0.28 -4.28
N HIS A 63 7.21 -0.31 -3.85
CA HIS A 63 7.96 0.90 -3.55
C HIS A 63 8.25 1.76 -4.79
N GLN A 64 8.36 1.15 -5.96
CA GLN A 64 8.58 1.85 -7.24
C GLN A 64 7.29 2.40 -7.85
N GLY A 65 6.12 2.01 -7.31
CA GLY A 65 4.82 2.40 -7.86
C GLY A 65 4.35 1.53 -9.03
N ASP A 66 5.02 0.40 -9.26
CA ASP A 66 4.76 -0.53 -10.37
C ASP A 66 3.79 -1.67 -9.99
N VAL A 67 2.96 -1.46 -8.97
CA VAL A 67 1.92 -2.43 -8.61
C VAL A 67 0.78 -2.29 -9.61
N PRO A 68 0.35 -3.41 -10.25
CA PRO A 68 -0.73 -3.39 -11.23
C PRO A 68 -2.03 -2.80 -10.70
#